data_AF-A0A3B4YEK2-F1
#
_entry.id   AF-A0A3B4YEK2-F1
#
_cell.length_a   1.000
_cell.length_b   1.000
_cell.length_c   1.000
_cell.angle_alpha   90.00
_cell.angle_beta   90.00
_cell.angle_gamma   90.00
#
_symmetry.space_group_name_H-M   'P 1'
#
loop_
_entity.id
_entity.type
_entity.pdbx_description
1 polymer ?
#
loop_
_entity_poly.entity_id
_entity_poly.type
_entity_poly.pdbx_seq_one_letter_code
_entity_poly.pdbx_strand_id
1 'polypeptide(L)'
;QVEAFGHTFTLDLELNQFVSPGVLCSQGGEHCYYQGRLRGLPESWAAVSTCHGLCGMFSDGFFSYGIEPVHNGTNQVNSPWITAVVLLISTVENLILEPDQTREQQVSGGLKRSKRFVRKPSVQTETKYIELMVVNDNEMVKVREDELPARFIYKEQLNTRIVLVAMETWAPKNMMPVVEDPLITLQNFMKYRKDNIKEQSDVVHLFSGRNFHSSRSGTAYTGGVCSLTRGGGINEYGNVGAMAITLCQSLGQNIGMRWNNARNSAGDCRCPDTWLGCIMEDTGYYLPRKFSRCSVDEYIQFLLQGGGSCLFNKPNKLLDPPECGNGFVEPGEECDCGSQECARNGGACCKKCTLTHDAMCSNGLCCSGCKYERRGVVCRDAVNDCDIPETCTGDSSQCPHNVHKLDGYMCDTSQGRCYGGRCRTRDGQCRGLWGYNSADRFCYEKLNAEGTEKGNCGPGPEGQGWLQCNKPDVLCGFLFCANVTTKPKFGDLQGEVTSFTLYHQNKYLDCRGGHALLEDGSDLGYVEDGAPCGPNMMCLERRCLPVAAFNLSTCAGSNSGRICSDHGTCSNEVKCICDRDYTGKDCSVFDPIPEPTVPTGPEKKGPSGTNIIIGSIAGAILLAAIVLGGTGWGFK
;
A
#
# COMPACT_ATOMS: atom_id res chain seq x y z
N GLN A 1 -25.33 22.04 15.65
CA GLN A 1 -25.36 23.07 14.58
C GLN A 1 -24.16 23.96 14.80
N VAL A 2 -23.48 24.33 13.72
CA VAL A 2 -22.28 25.17 13.76
C VAL A 2 -22.60 26.46 13.02
N GLU A 3 -22.51 27.60 13.70
CA GLU A 3 -22.72 28.92 13.09
C GLU A 3 -21.37 29.50 12.69
N ALA A 4 -21.20 29.75 11.41
CA ALA A 4 -19.98 30.33 10.88
C ALA A 4 -20.27 31.08 9.58
N PHE A 5 -19.58 32.19 9.33
CA PHE A 5 -19.69 32.95 8.08
C PHE A 5 -21.11 33.41 7.73
N GLY A 6 -21.96 33.67 8.73
CA GLY A 6 -23.37 34.08 8.52
C GLY A 6 -24.31 32.95 8.09
N HIS A 7 -23.85 31.70 8.10
CA HIS A 7 -24.63 30.51 7.78
C HIS A 7 -24.67 29.52 8.96
N THR A 8 -25.79 28.81 9.09
CA THR A 8 -25.96 27.75 10.09
C THR A 8 -25.79 26.39 9.41
N PHE A 9 -24.67 25.73 9.65
CA PHE A 9 -24.41 24.39 9.17
C PHE A 9 -25.06 23.36 10.11
N THR A 10 -25.98 22.56 9.57
CA THR A 10 -26.57 21.44 10.29
C THR A 10 -25.86 20.16 9.88
N LEU A 11 -25.00 19.70 10.78
CA LEU A 11 -24.26 18.45 10.63
C LEU A 11 -25.17 17.31 11.13
N ASP A 12 -25.54 16.42 10.23
CA ASP A 12 -26.16 15.14 10.55
C ASP A 12 -25.05 14.20 10.99
N LEU A 13 -24.72 14.33 12.27
CA LEU A 13 -23.68 13.60 12.94
C LEU A 13 -24.26 12.34 13.56
N GLU A 14 -23.67 11.22 13.22
CA GLU A 14 -23.85 9.98 13.94
C GLU A 14 -22.70 9.85 14.93
N LEU A 15 -23.04 9.50 16.17
CA LEU A 15 -22.06 9.20 17.18
C LEU A 15 -21.15 8.10 16.62
N ASN A 16 -19.87 8.39 16.54
CA ASN A 16 -18.91 7.38 16.14
C ASN A 16 -18.77 6.41 17.32
N GLN A 17 -19.61 5.37 17.34
CA GLN A 17 -19.55 4.30 18.34
C GLN A 17 -18.20 3.55 18.30
N PHE A 18 -17.40 3.85 17.27
CA PHE A 18 -16.06 3.39 16.99
C PHE A 18 -14.92 4.07 17.77
N VAL A 19 -15.23 4.89 18.77
CA VAL A 19 -14.21 5.52 19.60
C VAL A 19 -14.65 5.50 21.08
N SER A 20 -13.99 4.65 21.86
CA SER A 20 -14.16 4.56 23.32
C SER A 20 -12.93 5.14 24.04
N PRO A 21 -13.10 5.81 25.20
CA PRO A 21 -11.98 6.35 25.95
C PRO A 21 -11.15 5.23 26.62
N GLY A 22 -9.89 5.10 26.21
CA GLY A 22 -8.89 4.27 26.90
C GLY A 22 -8.52 4.85 28.28
N VAL A 23 -8.82 4.05 29.30
CA VAL A 23 -8.47 4.07 30.74
C VAL A 23 -7.47 5.14 31.23
N LEU A 24 -8.00 6.26 31.73
CA LEU A 24 -7.61 6.82 33.04
C LEU A 24 -8.69 7.72 33.67
N CYS A 25 -9.96 7.32 33.63
CA CYS A 25 -11.00 7.90 34.49
C CYS A 25 -12.06 6.83 34.81
N SER A 26 -11.91 6.19 35.98
CA SER A 26 -12.99 5.42 36.60
C SER A 26 -14.03 6.41 37.14
N GLN A 27 -15.01 6.76 36.30
CA GLN A 27 -16.42 7.10 36.60
C GLN A 27 -16.99 7.90 35.41
N GLY A 28 -17.75 7.22 34.53
CA GLY A 28 -18.62 7.81 33.48
C GLY A 28 -17.99 8.85 32.55
N GLY A 29 -17.53 8.45 31.36
CA GLY A 29 -17.04 9.38 30.31
C GLY A 29 -17.72 9.11 28.97
N GLU A 30 -18.43 10.12 28.46
CA GLU A 30 -19.31 10.08 27.29
C GLU A 30 -18.56 9.90 25.96
N HIS A 31 -19.14 9.14 25.03
CA HIS A 31 -18.68 9.07 23.64
C HIS A 31 -18.72 10.48 23.01
N CYS A 32 -17.56 10.98 22.61
CA CYS A 32 -17.39 12.39 22.21
C CYS A 32 -16.87 12.57 20.78
N TYR A 33 -16.86 11.52 19.96
CA TYR A 33 -16.46 11.59 18.55
C TYR A 33 -17.65 11.32 17.63
N TYR A 34 -17.72 12.08 16.54
CA TYR A 34 -18.87 12.13 15.67
C TYR A 34 -18.41 12.18 14.21
N GLN A 35 -19.06 11.38 13.36
CA GLN A 35 -18.88 11.45 11.90
C GLN A 35 -20.23 11.66 11.23
N GLY A 36 -20.24 12.22 10.03
CA GLY A 36 -21.50 12.45 9.37
C GLY A 36 -21.39 13.23 8.09
N ARG A 37 -22.50 13.87 7.73
CA ARG A 37 -22.61 14.73 6.55
C ARG A 37 -23.37 15.99 6.91
N LEU A 38 -23.34 16.98 6.03
CA LEU A 38 -24.25 18.11 6.13
C LEU A 38 -25.62 17.69 5.63
N ARG A 39 -26.65 18.03 6.40
CA ARG A 39 -28.03 17.71 6.11
C ARG A 39 -28.40 18.23 4.72
N GLY A 40 -28.82 17.33 3.83
CA GLY A 40 -29.27 17.66 2.47
C GLY A 40 -28.16 17.74 1.41
N LEU A 41 -26.89 17.49 1.75
CA LEU A 41 -25.76 17.52 0.82
C LEU A 41 -25.09 16.14 0.76
N PRO A 42 -25.37 15.30 -0.24
CA PRO A 42 -24.86 13.92 -0.27
C PRO A 42 -23.33 13.83 -0.45
N GLU A 43 -22.72 14.80 -1.12
CA GLU A 43 -21.26 14.88 -1.36
C GLU A 43 -20.49 15.52 -0.19
N SER A 44 -21.20 15.95 0.86
CA SER A 44 -20.62 16.56 2.05
C SER A 44 -20.14 15.50 3.04
N TRP A 45 -19.26 15.90 3.96
CA TRP A 45 -18.81 15.03 5.05
C TRP A 45 -18.42 15.86 6.27
N ALA A 46 -18.40 15.24 7.44
CA ALA A 46 -18.03 15.86 8.71
C ALA A 46 -17.35 14.84 9.62
N ALA A 47 -16.31 15.27 10.33
CA ALA A 47 -15.62 14.53 11.37
C ALA A 47 -15.30 15.49 12.52
N VAL A 48 -15.93 15.30 13.68
CA VAL A 48 -15.92 16.26 14.79
C VAL A 48 -15.72 15.53 16.11
N SER A 49 -14.95 16.12 17.02
CA SER A 49 -14.75 15.68 18.39
C SER A 49 -15.24 16.75 19.38
N THR A 50 -15.83 16.32 20.49
CA THR A 50 -16.26 17.16 21.61
C THR A 50 -15.46 16.86 22.88
N CYS A 51 -14.43 16.01 22.83
CA CYS A 51 -13.77 15.45 24.00
C CYS A 51 -13.01 16.49 24.84
N HIS A 52 -12.45 17.51 24.20
CA HIS A 52 -11.68 18.58 24.84
C HIS A 52 -12.07 19.95 24.28
N GLY A 53 -13.38 20.15 24.11
CA GLY A 53 -13.94 21.22 23.29
C GLY A 53 -14.31 20.73 21.90
N LEU A 54 -15.10 21.52 21.17
CA LEU A 54 -15.54 21.19 19.82
C LEU A 54 -14.36 21.42 18.85
N CYS A 55 -13.85 20.36 18.25
CA CYS A 55 -12.78 20.41 17.26
C CYS A 55 -13.03 19.43 16.11
N GLY A 56 -12.37 19.58 14.97
CA GLY A 56 -12.51 18.69 13.83
C GLY A 56 -12.68 19.44 12.51
N MET A 57 -13.34 18.83 11.54
CA MET A 57 -13.53 19.45 10.24
C MET A 57 -14.79 18.94 9.53
N PHE A 58 -15.35 19.77 8.67
CA PHE A 58 -16.45 19.37 7.79
C PHE A 58 -16.35 20.06 6.44
N SER A 59 -17.07 19.51 5.47
CA SER A 59 -17.13 20.02 4.12
C SER A 59 -18.52 19.90 3.56
N ASP A 60 -19.04 20.99 3.01
CA ASP A 60 -20.31 21.04 2.28
C ASP A 60 -20.20 20.53 0.83
N GLY A 61 -19.01 20.06 0.41
CA GLY A 61 -18.69 19.65 -0.95
C GLY A 61 -17.97 20.73 -1.77
N PHE A 62 -18.00 22.00 -1.34
CA PHE A 62 -17.32 23.12 -2.00
C PHE A 62 -16.23 23.72 -1.10
N PHE A 63 -16.52 23.91 0.18
CA PHE A 63 -15.67 24.55 1.17
C PHE A 63 -15.20 23.58 2.27
N SER A 64 -13.93 23.77 2.63
CA SER A 64 -13.25 23.38 3.86
C SER A 64 -13.68 24.13 5.11
N TYR A 65 -14.17 23.48 6.17
CA TYR A 65 -14.34 24.15 7.46
C TYR A 65 -13.55 23.40 8.53
N GLY A 66 -12.54 24.04 9.10
CA GLY A 66 -11.86 23.57 10.30
C GLY A 66 -12.58 24.08 11.54
N ILE A 67 -12.72 23.24 12.57
CA ILE A 67 -13.29 23.58 13.87
C ILE A 67 -12.16 23.49 14.88
N GLU A 68 -11.85 24.59 15.56
CA GLU A 68 -10.78 24.67 16.54
C GLU A 68 -11.28 25.28 17.87
N PRO A 69 -10.82 24.76 19.03
CA PRO A 69 -11.14 25.33 20.34
C PRO A 69 -10.23 26.53 20.64
N VAL A 70 -10.81 27.72 20.84
CA VAL A 70 -10.05 28.94 21.18
C VAL A 70 -9.90 29.06 22.70
N HIS A 71 -8.66 29.09 23.19
CA HIS A 71 -8.35 29.44 24.57
C HIS A 71 -8.32 30.96 24.74
N ASN A 72 -9.21 31.51 25.56
CA ASN A 72 -9.03 32.88 26.05
C ASN A 72 -7.93 32.87 27.11
N GLY A 73 -6.85 33.64 26.89
CA GLY A 73 -5.67 33.73 27.76
C GLY A 73 -5.91 34.36 29.15
N THR A 74 -7.10 34.23 29.72
CA THR A 74 -7.40 34.61 31.11
C THR A 74 -7.64 33.35 31.93
N ASN A 75 -6.82 33.15 32.96
CA ASN A 75 -6.95 32.08 33.95
C ASN A 75 -8.29 32.21 34.72
N GLN A 76 -9.40 31.82 34.11
CA GLN A 76 -10.68 31.58 34.76
C GLN A 76 -11.24 30.25 34.27
N VAL A 77 -11.34 29.32 35.22
CA VAL A 77 -11.64 27.89 35.06
C VAL A 77 -13.08 27.60 34.57
N ASN A 78 -13.86 28.59 34.12
CA ASN A 78 -15.25 28.41 33.70
C ASN A 78 -15.71 29.38 32.58
N SER A 79 -14.91 29.62 31.53
CA SER A 79 -15.42 30.24 30.29
C SER A 79 -15.85 29.17 29.28
N PRO A 80 -16.99 29.33 28.59
CA PRO A 80 -17.38 28.41 27.51
C PRO A 80 -16.33 28.45 26.39
N TRP A 81 -15.91 27.27 25.92
CA TRP A 81 -15.02 27.12 24.77
C TRP A 81 -15.60 27.88 23.57
N ILE A 82 -14.96 28.96 23.14
CA ILE A 82 -15.35 29.64 21.90
C ILE A 82 -14.84 28.75 20.78
N THR A 83 -15.76 28.25 19.95
CA THR A 83 -15.42 27.48 18.75
C THR A 83 -15.06 28.47 17.66
N ALA A 84 -13.81 28.47 17.18
CA ALA A 84 -13.48 29.14 15.94
C ALA A 84 -13.72 28.17 14.79
N VAL A 85 -14.52 28.59 13.83
CA VAL A 85 -14.64 27.88 12.56
C VAL A 85 -13.78 28.65 11.56
N VAL A 86 -12.74 28.00 11.08
CA VAL A 86 -11.84 28.57 10.07
C VAL A 86 -12.30 28.09 8.70
N LEU A 87 -12.65 29.03 7.82
CA LEU A 87 -12.94 28.73 6.42
C LEU A 87 -11.61 28.45 5.74
N LEU A 88 -11.39 27.20 5.38
CA LEU A 88 -10.36 26.81 4.43
C LEU A 88 -11.01 27.05 3.05
N ILE A 89 -10.93 28.30 2.55
CA ILE A 89 -11.76 28.79 1.42
C ILE A 89 -11.55 27.95 0.14
N SER A 90 -12.49 27.97 -0.80
CA SER A 90 -12.34 27.57 -2.20
C SER A 90 -13.40 28.33 -3.00
N THR A 91 -13.04 29.36 -3.76
CA THR A 91 -14.03 30.06 -4.59
C THR A 91 -14.25 29.29 -5.89
N VAL A 92 -15.42 28.70 -6.09
CA VAL A 92 -15.86 28.23 -7.41
C VAL A 92 -16.90 29.22 -7.95
N GLU A 93 -16.49 30.13 -8.83
CA GLU A 93 -17.43 30.81 -9.71
C GLU A 93 -17.74 29.91 -10.91
N ASN A 94 -19.03 29.62 -11.09
CA ASN A 94 -19.59 28.85 -12.17
C ASN A 94 -19.32 29.52 -13.53
N LEU A 95 -18.65 28.80 -14.45
CA LEU A 95 -18.81 29.02 -15.89
C LEU A 95 -19.47 27.78 -16.49
N ILE A 96 -20.76 27.94 -16.79
CA ILE A 96 -21.56 27.02 -17.58
C ILE A 96 -20.98 26.96 -18.99
N LEU A 97 -20.50 25.78 -19.40
CA LEU A 97 -20.28 25.44 -20.81
C LEU A 97 -21.11 24.19 -21.11
N GLU A 98 -22.07 24.34 -22.00
CA GLU A 98 -23.01 23.30 -22.42
C GLU A 98 -22.30 22.09 -23.08
N PRO A 99 -22.84 20.86 -22.93
CA PRO A 99 -22.28 19.69 -23.58
C PRO A 99 -22.68 19.65 -25.07
N ASP A 100 -21.67 19.71 -25.95
CA ASP A 100 -21.82 19.52 -27.38
C ASP A 100 -22.12 18.05 -27.72
N GLN A 101 -23.16 17.84 -28.52
CA GLN A 101 -23.65 16.53 -28.95
C GLN A 101 -22.76 15.99 -30.06
N THR A 102 -22.11 14.84 -29.84
CA THR A 102 -21.50 14.06 -30.93
C THR A 102 -21.93 12.58 -30.91
N ARG A 103 -22.97 12.32 -31.70
CA ARG A 103 -23.26 11.13 -32.54
C ARG A 103 -22.67 9.77 -32.10
N GLU A 104 -23.56 8.95 -31.54
CA GLU A 104 -23.43 7.49 -31.51
C GLU A 104 -23.52 6.91 -32.93
N GLN A 105 -22.49 6.15 -33.35
CA GLN A 105 -22.59 5.21 -34.48
C GLN A 105 -22.87 3.81 -33.95
N GLN A 106 -24.09 3.34 -34.22
CA GLN A 106 -24.52 1.96 -34.03
C GLN A 106 -23.66 1.00 -34.86
N VAL A 107 -23.01 0.04 -34.18
CA VAL A 107 -22.54 -1.20 -34.81
C VAL A 107 -23.25 -2.36 -34.13
N SER A 108 -24.21 -2.94 -34.85
CA SER A 108 -24.92 -4.16 -34.47
C SER A 108 -24.02 -5.39 -34.68
N GLY A 109 -23.88 -6.24 -33.66
CA GLY A 109 -23.13 -7.48 -33.80
C GLY A 109 -23.27 -8.47 -32.64
N GLY A 110 -24.27 -9.36 -32.74
CA GLY A 110 -24.24 -10.76 -32.27
C GLY A 110 -24.03 -11.06 -30.77
N LEU A 111 -25.11 -11.40 -30.08
CA LEU A 111 -25.07 -12.05 -28.75
C LEU A 111 -24.31 -13.39 -28.80
N LYS A 112 -23.06 -13.39 -28.32
CA LYS A 112 -22.39 -14.60 -27.81
C LYS A 112 -22.40 -14.56 -26.29
N ARG A 113 -23.07 -15.53 -25.67
CA ARG A 113 -23.01 -15.78 -24.22
C ARG A 113 -21.55 -16.05 -23.81
N SER A 114 -20.88 -15.01 -23.31
CA SER A 114 -19.59 -15.15 -22.64
C SER A 114 -19.84 -15.83 -21.30
N LYS A 115 -19.19 -16.98 -21.08
CA LYS A 115 -19.11 -17.60 -19.74
C LYS A 115 -18.53 -16.53 -18.81
N ARG A 116 -19.22 -16.24 -17.69
CA ARG A 116 -18.68 -15.38 -16.62
C ARG A 116 -17.37 -16.01 -16.14
N PHE A 117 -16.24 -15.55 -16.66
CA PHE A 117 -14.98 -15.69 -15.96
C PHE A 117 -15.15 -14.90 -14.67
N VAL A 118 -15.08 -15.58 -13.53
CA VAL A 118 -14.83 -14.92 -12.25
C VAL A 118 -13.54 -14.12 -12.47
N ARG A 119 -13.62 -12.79 -12.47
CA ARG A 119 -12.43 -11.94 -12.52
C ARG A 119 -11.61 -12.31 -11.30
N LYS A 120 -10.46 -12.95 -11.53
CA LYS A 120 -9.49 -13.17 -10.46
C LYS A 120 -9.05 -11.81 -9.91
N PRO A 121 -8.85 -11.69 -8.59
CA PRO A 121 -8.28 -10.49 -8.00
C PRO A 121 -6.96 -10.16 -8.69
N SER A 122 -6.84 -8.95 -9.22
CA SER A 122 -5.53 -8.41 -9.59
C SER A 122 -4.97 -7.63 -8.41
N VAL A 123 -3.67 -7.40 -8.43
CA VAL A 123 -2.99 -6.49 -7.50
C VAL A 123 -3.64 -5.10 -7.44
N GLN A 124 -4.44 -4.70 -8.43
CA GLN A 124 -5.18 -3.43 -8.41
C GLN A 124 -6.49 -3.51 -7.60
N THR A 125 -7.15 -4.67 -7.58
CA THR A 125 -8.46 -4.84 -6.94
C THR A 125 -8.39 -5.21 -5.46
N GLU A 126 -7.26 -5.78 -5.02
CA GLU A 126 -7.03 -6.05 -3.61
C GLU A 126 -6.88 -4.77 -2.78
N THR A 127 -7.36 -4.85 -1.54
CA THR A 127 -7.19 -3.81 -0.52
C THR A 127 -5.80 -3.91 0.07
N LYS A 128 -5.10 -2.78 0.14
CA LYS A 128 -3.73 -2.69 0.67
C LYS A 128 -3.77 -2.15 2.08
N TYR A 129 -2.77 -2.47 2.88
CA TYR A 129 -2.62 -2.01 4.25
C TYR A 129 -1.22 -1.42 4.40
N ILE A 130 -1.12 -0.20 4.92
CA ILE A 130 0.14 0.44 5.27
C ILE A 130 0.25 0.38 6.79
N GLU A 131 1.14 -0.46 7.30
CA GLU A 131 1.53 -0.52 8.71
C GLU A 131 2.47 0.66 9.01
N LEU A 132 1.88 1.74 9.51
CA LEU A 132 2.56 3.00 9.81
C LEU A 132 3.05 3.01 11.26
N MET A 133 4.31 3.38 11.47
CA MET A 133 4.82 3.82 12.76
C MET A 133 5.07 5.33 12.74
N VAL A 134 4.63 6.03 13.78
CA VAL A 134 4.85 7.48 13.94
C VAL A 134 5.85 7.73 15.07
N VAL A 135 6.86 8.55 14.79
CA VAL A 135 7.80 9.05 15.79
C VAL A 135 7.56 10.55 15.93
N ASN A 136 7.25 11.00 17.14
CA ASN A 136 7.08 12.41 17.45
C ASN A 136 8.38 12.94 18.07
N ASP A 137 8.92 14.02 17.52
CA ASP A 137 10.10 14.66 18.09
C ASP A 137 9.80 15.34 19.45
N ASN A 138 10.82 15.92 20.07
CA ASN A 138 10.69 16.54 21.39
C ASN A 138 9.80 17.79 21.40
N GLU A 139 9.72 18.49 20.26
CA GLU A 139 8.94 19.71 20.12
C GLU A 139 7.45 19.41 19.86
N MET A 140 7.11 18.13 19.71
CA MET A 140 5.79 17.64 19.38
C MET A 140 4.98 17.12 20.57
N VAL A 141 3.67 17.38 20.52
CA VAL A 141 2.67 16.71 21.37
C VAL A 141 2.26 15.40 20.71
N LYS A 142 1.95 14.38 21.51
CA LYS A 142 1.53 13.06 21.05
C LYS A 142 0.30 13.16 20.12
N VAL A 143 0.50 12.93 18.82
CA VAL A 143 -0.58 12.82 17.83
C VAL A 143 -1.36 11.53 18.06
N ARG A 144 -2.69 11.52 17.89
CA ARG A 144 -3.52 10.30 18.01
C ARG A 144 -3.85 9.70 16.64
N GLU A 145 -4.17 8.40 16.61
CA GLU A 145 -4.52 7.67 15.38
C GLU A 145 -5.78 8.23 14.69
N ASP A 146 -6.74 8.63 15.51
CA ASP A 146 -8.02 9.25 15.17
C ASP A 146 -7.87 10.68 14.60
N GLU A 147 -6.69 11.29 14.73
CA GLU A 147 -6.35 12.62 14.20
C GLU A 147 -5.62 12.58 12.85
N LEU A 148 -5.62 11.44 12.14
CA LEU A 148 -5.02 11.30 10.81
C LEU A 148 -6.08 11.31 9.68
N PRO A 149 -6.56 12.48 9.21
CA PRO A 149 -7.46 12.60 8.06
C PRO A 149 -6.97 11.89 6.79
N ALA A 150 -5.66 11.67 6.67
CA ALA A 150 -5.03 10.90 5.59
C ALA A 150 -5.64 9.50 5.39
N ARG A 151 -6.11 8.86 6.47
CA ARG A 151 -6.73 7.51 6.43
C ARG A 151 -7.93 7.46 5.48
N PHE A 152 -8.77 8.51 5.50
CA PHE A 152 -9.97 8.59 4.66
C PHE A 152 -9.62 8.78 3.19
N ILE A 153 -8.64 9.64 2.90
CA ILE A 153 -8.17 9.92 1.55
C ILE A 153 -7.67 8.65 0.86
N TYR A 154 -6.82 7.88 1.55
CA TYR A 154 -6.24 6.63 1.02
C TYR A 154 -7.29 5.54 0.82
N LYS A 155 -8.21 5.39 1.79
CA LYS A 155 -9.29 4.41 1.72
C LYS A 155 -10.17 4.62 0.49
N GLU A 156 -10.63 5.86 0.27
CA GLU A 156 -11.58 6.19 -0.79
C GLU A 156 -10.94 6.21 -2.19
N GLN A 157 -9.69 6.66 -2.31
CA GLN A 157 -9.07 6.90 -3.63
C GLN A 157 -8.14 5.80 -4.11
N LEU A 158 -7.46 5.08 -3.20
CA LEU A 158 -6.41 4.12 -3.55
C LEU A 158 -6.76 2.68 -3.18
N ASN A 159 -7.90 2.45 -2.52
CA ASN A 159 -8.23 1.18 -1.87
C ASN A 159 -7.09 0.69 -0.94
N THR A 160 -6.51 1.63 -0.20
CA THR A 160 -5.40 1.38 0.72
C THR A 160 -5.79 1.90 2.11
N ARG A 161 -5.57 1.11 3.15
CA ARG A 161 -5.84 1.47 4.55
C ARG A 161 -4.54 1.82 5.26
N ILE A 162 -4.46 2.99 5.86
CA ILE A 162 -3.36 3.36 6.76
C ILE A 162 -3.73 2.89 8.18
N VAL A 163 -2.86 2.09 8.78
CA VAL A 163 -3.05 1.49 10.10
C VAL A 163 -1.86 1.85 10.97
N LEU A 164 -2.10 2.51 12.11
CA LEU A 164 -1.03 2.86 13.04
C LEU A 164 -0.70 1.64 13.91
N VAL A 165 0.47 1.04 13.69
CA VAL A 165 0.91 -0.17 14.41
C VAL A 165 1.79 0.12 15.62
N ALA A 166 2.43 1.29 15.62
CA ALA A 166 3.32 1.72 16.69
C ALA A 166 3.45 3.24 16.75
N MET A 167 3.75 3.77 17.93
CA MET A 167 4.01 5.19 18.12
C MET A 167 5.06 5.41 19.20
N GLU A 168 6.01 6.29 18.92
CA GLU A 168 7.03 6.75 19.87
C GLU A 168 6.99 8.28 20.00
N THR A 169 7.31 8.79 21.19
CA THR A 169 7.44 10.24 21.44
C THR A 169 8.73 10.52 22.22
N TRP A 170 9.59 11.38 21.67
CA TRP A 170 10.89 11.73 22.24
C TRP A 170 10.77 12.78 23.36
N ALA A 171 10.15 12.39 24.48
CA ALA A 171 9.85 13.31 25.60
C ALA A 171 11.07 14.01 26.24
N PRO A 172 12.24 13.36 26.50
CA PRO A 172 13.33 14.04 27.20
C PRO A 172 14.22 14.90 26.30
N LYS A 173 14.45 14.46 25.06
CA LYS A 173 15.24 15.16 24.02
C LYS A 173 15.12 14.42 22.69
N ASN A 174 15.47 15.08 21.59
CA ASN A 174 15.62 14.42 20.30
C ASN A 174 16.71 13.35 20.33
N MET A 175 16.39 12.15 19.82
CA MET A 175 17.31 11.01 19.78
C MET A 175 18.28 11.08 18.60
N MET A 176 18.03 11.99 17.66
CA MET A 176 18.90 12.31 16.53
C MET A 176 18.81 13.82 16.19
N PRO A 177 19.79 14.38 15.47
CA PRO A 177 19.76 15.78 15.06
C PRO A 177 18.65 16.08 14.03
N VAL A 178 17.63 16.84 14.46
CA VAL A 178 16.59 17.40 13.58
C VAL A 178 17.02 18.79 13.12
N VAL A 179 17.45 18.91 11.86
CA VAL A 179 17.95 20.15 11.25
C VAL A 179 16.94 20.73 10.27
N GLU A 180 17.12 22.00 9.89
CA GLU A 180 16.21 22.71 8.98
C GLU A 180 16.22 22.15 7.54
N ASP A 181 17.31 21.47 7.14
CA ASP A 181 17.36 20.78 5.85
C ASP A 181 16.57 19.45 5.93
N PRO A 182 15.50 19.29 5.12
CA PRO A 182 14.65 18.11 5.20
C PRO A 182 15.37 16.84 4.69
N LEU A 183 16.29 16.94 3.73
CA LEU A 183 17.02 15.78 3.20
C LEU A 183 18.01 15.24 4.23
N ILE A 184 18.73 16.14 4.91
CA ILE A 184 19.67 15.74 5.98
C ILE A 184 18.89 15.11 7.14
N THR A 185 17.76 15.70 7.53
CA THR A 185 16.91 15.15 8.59
C THR A 185 16.33 13.79 8.21
N LEU A 186 15.89 13.58 6.97
CA LEU A 186 15.42 12.29 6.46
C LEU A 186 16.51 11.21 6.54
N GLN A 187 17.73 11.54 6.10
CA GLN A 187 18.87 10.62 6.17
C GLN A 187 19.21 10.23 7.62
N ASN A 188 19.27 11.21 8.53
CA ASN A 188 19.50 10.97 9.96
C ASN A 188 18.40 10.10 10.57
N PHE A 189 17.15 10.36 10.21
CA PHE A 189 16.00 9.63 10.72
C PHE A 189 15.98 8.16 10.26
N MET A 190 16.25 7.90 8.98
CA MET A 190 16.29 6.53 8.47
C MET A 190 17.49 5.73 9.01
N LYS A 191 18.60 6.40 9.31
CA LYS A 191 19.71 5.80 10.07
C LYS A 191 19.27 5.44 11.50
N TYR A 192 18.59 6.36 12.19
CA TYR A 192 18.05 6.09 13.53
C TYR A 192 17.08 4.90 13.52
N ARG A 193 16.16 4.83 12.54
CA ARG A 193 15.24 3.70 12.36
C ARG A 193 16.02 2.39 12.28
N LYS A 194 17.00 2.31 11.38
CA LYS A 194 17.80 1.10 11.15
C LYS A 194 18.49 0.61 12.43
N ASP A 195 19.00 1.54 13.23
CA ASP A 195 19.85 1.22 14.38
C ASP A 195 19.07 1.02 15.69
N ASN A 196 17.88 1.65 15.86
CA ASN A 196 17.19 1.74 17.15
C ASN A 196 15.76 1.20 17.17
N ILE A 197 15.00 1.28 16.06
CA ILE A 197 13.60 0.84 16.01
C ILE A 197 13.55 -0.66 15.74
N LYS A 198 12.84 -1.42 16.58
CA LYS A 198 12.72 -2.89 16.48
C LYS A 198 11.35 -3.35 16.03
N GLU A 199 10.35 -2.50 16.20
CA GLU A 199 8.97 -2.69 15.83
C GLU A 199 8.88 -2.84 14.31
N GLN A 200 8.23 -3.91 13.86
CA GLN A 200 7.98 -4.15 12.45
C GLN A 200 6.91 -3.17 11.95
N SER A 201 7.21 -2.53 10.83
CA SER A 201 6.34 -1.56 10.16
C SER A 201 6.75 -1.43 8.70
N ASP A 202 5.78 -1.19 7.83
CA ASP A 202 6.02 -0.99 6.41
C ASP A 202 6.73 0.34 6.16
N VAL A 203 6.29 1.36 6.91
CA VAL A 203 6.83 2.72 6.87
C VAL A 203 6.91 3.36 8.25
N VAL A 204 7.92 4.21 8.45
CA VAL A 204 8.09 5.02 9.66
C VAL A 204 8.14 6.49 9.28
N HIS A 205 7.31 7.32 9.91
CA HIS A 205 7.32 8.76 9.69
C HIS A 205 7.67 9.55 10.95
N LEU A 206 8.55 10.54 10.79
CA LEU A 206 8.83 11.53 11.81
C LEU A 206 7.83 12.67 11.69
N PHE A 207 7.20 13.05 12.81
CA PHE A 207 6.52 14.32 12.97
C PHE A 207 7.39 15.26 13.79
N SER A 208 7.71 16.40 13.20
CA SER A 208 8.62 17.40 13.74
C SER A 208 7.88 18.70 14.00
N GLY A 209 8.04 19.27 15.19
CA GLY A 209 7.53 20.60 15.52
C GLY A 209 8.31 21.73 14.85
N ARG A 210 9.46 21.42 14.24
CA ARG A 210 10.29 22.36 13.48
C ARG A 210 9.80 22.54 12.05
N ASN A 211 9.98 23.75 11.54
CA ASN A 211 9.80 24.06 10.12
C ASN A 211 11.12 23.82 9.38
N PHE A 212 11.06 23.14 8.24
CA PHE A 212 12.18 22.93 7.34
C PHE A 212 12.33 24.13 6.39
N HIS A 213 13.57 24.41 6.01
CA HIS A 213 13.90 25.45 5.04
C HIS A 213 13.72 24.93 3.61
N SER A 214 12.49 24.58 3.26
CA SER A 214 12.12 24.18 1.92
C SER A 214 10.75 24.72 1.56
N SER A 215 10.39 24.70 0.27
CA SER A 215 9.01 25.03 -0.15
C SER A 215 7.98 23.98 0.27
N ARG A 216 8.40 22.92 0.97
CA ARG A 216 7.59 21.74 1.28
C ARG A 216 7.63 21.41 2.75
N SER A 217 6.49 20.97 3.26
CA SER A 217 6.33 20.57 4.65
C SER A 217 6.73 19.12 4.94
N GLY A 218 7.21 18.36 3.96
CA GLY A 218 7.63 16.98 4.18
C GLY A 218 8.41 16.40 3.00
N THR A 219 9.12 15.30 3.27
CA THR A 219 9.82 14.52 2.24
C THR A 219 9.95 13.07 2.67
N ALA A 220 9.92 12.16 1.70
CA ALA A 220 10.04 10.73 1.91
C ALA A 220 10.73 10.06 0.72
N TYR A 221 11.40 8.93 0.96
CA TYR A 221 12.07 8.22 -0.13
C TYR A 221 11.04 7.62 -1.10
N THR A 222 11.22 7.93 -2.39
CA THR A 222 10.29 7.51 -3.44
C THR A 222 10.36 6.00 -3.66
N GLY A 223 9.21 5.31 -3.59
CA GLY A 223 9.13 3.85 -3.73
C GLY A 223 9.90 3.11 -2.64
N GLY A 224 10.04 3.72 -1.46
CA GLY A 224 10.79 3.22 -0.31
C GLY A 224 10.02 2.26 0.59
N VAL A 225 8.70 2.14 0.44
CA VAL A 225 7.87 1.23 1.26
C VAL A 225 8.43 -0.20 1.29
N CYS A 226 8.29 -0.89 2.43
CA CYS A 226 8.87 -2.22 2.72
C CYS A 226 10.40 -2.25 2.89
N SER A 227 11.11 -1.14 2.70
CA SER A 227 12.55 -1.06 2.94
C SER A 227 12.85 -0.59 4.36
N LEU A 228 13.78 -1.24 5.06
CA LEU A 228 14.25 -0.79 6.37
C LEU A 228 14.98 0.55 6.30
N THR A 229 15.72 0.82 5.22
CA THR A 229 16.54 2.03 5.07
C THR A 229 15.85 3.13 4.28
N ARG A 230 14.79 2.81 3.53
CA ARG A 230 14.06 3.79 2.69
C ARG A 230 12.56 3.89 2.99
N GLY A 231 11.96 3.00 3.78
CA GLY A 231 10.52 3.01 4.05
C GLY A 231 10.13 4.08 5.06
N GLY A 232 10.31 5.35 4.75
CA GLY A 232 9.93 6.39 5.68
C GLY A 232 10.03 7.78 5.10
N GLY A 233 9.59 8.72 5.92
CA GLY A 233 9.54 10.13 5.60
C GLY A 233 9.58 10.99 6.85
N ILE A 234 9.69 12.29 6.63
CA ILE A 234 9.61 13.30 7.67
C ILE A 234 8.52 14.30 7.27
N ASN A 235 7.78 14.79 8.26
CA ASN A 235 6.72 15.76 8.07
C ASN A 235 6.82 16.83 9.15
N GLU A 236 6.74 18.08 8.74
CA GLU A 236 6.48 19.21 9.62
C GLU A 236 5.09 19.08 10.20
N TYR A 237 4.98 19.45 11.46
CA TYR A 237 3.70 19.58 12.12
C TYR A 237 3.22 21.02 12.07
N GLY A 238 1.98 21.19 11.64
CA GLY A 238 1.29 22.47 11.59
C GLY A 238 -0.18 22.29 11.94
N ASN A 239 -1.08 22.85 11.12
CA ASN A 239 -2.51 22.55 11.22
C ASN A 239 -2.77 21.06 10.93
N VAL A 240 -3.67 20.40 11.68
CA VAL A 240 -4.08 19.00 11.46
C VAL A 240 -4.45 18.72 10.01
N GLY A 241 -5.16 19.65 9.35
CA GLY A 241 -5.52 19.52 7.94
C GLY A 241 -4.29 19.55 7.02
N ALA A 242 -3.37 20.49 7.24
CA ALA A 242 -2.14 20.61 6.46
C ALA A 242 -1.23 19.40 6.65
N MET A 243 -1.02 18.99 7.91
CA MET A 243 -0.24 17.80 8.27
C MET A 243 -0.82 16.53 7.62
N ALA A 244 -2.14 16.40 7.55
CA ALA A 244 -2.76 15.26 6.86
C ALA A 244 -2.42 15.22 5.36
N ILE A 245 -2.37 16.37 4.68
CA ILE A 245 -1.95 16.45 3.28
C ILE A 245 -0.47 16.15 3.13
N THR A 246 0.37 16.71 4.00
CA THR A 246 1.81 16.42 4.03
C THR A 246 2.09 14.94 4.25
N LEU A 247 1.38 14.28 5.17
CA LEU A 247 1.47 12.84 5.36
C LEU A 247 1.00 12.08 4.12
N CYS A 248 -0.09 12.50 3.48
CA CYS A 248 -0.57 11.88 2.24
C CYS A 248 0.47 11.96 1.12
N GLN A 249 1.17 13.09 1.00
CA GLN A 249 2.25 13.31 0.04
C GLN A 249 3.44 12.42 0.32
N SER A 250 3.94 12.44 1.56
CA SER A 250 5.09 11.64 1.99
C SER A 250 4.82 10.14 1.84
N LEU A 251 3.65 9.66 2.26
CA LEU A 251 3.23 8.28 2.01
C LEU A 251 3.09 7.99 0.51
N GLY A 252 2.59 8.96 -0.26
CA GLY A 252 2.42 8.88 -1.71
C GLY A 252 3.77 8.64 -2.39
N GLN A 253 4.79 9.38 -1.98
CA GLN A 253 6.17 9.17 -2.39
C GLN A 253 6.64 7.76 -2.01
N ASN A 254 6.45 7.31 -0.76
CA ASN A 254 6.87 5.97 -0.36
C ASN A 254 6.23 4.84 -1.19
N ILE A 255 4.99 5.01 -1.67
CA ILE A 255 4.29 4.05 -2.56
C ILE A 255 4.50 4.32 -4.05
N GLY A 256 5.47 5.17 -4.41
CA GLY A 256 5.97 5.33 -5.78
C GLY A 256 5.35 6.46 -6.59
N MET A 257 4.45 7.26 -6.00
CA MET A 257 3.92 8.47 -6.64
C MET A 257 4.99 9.56 -6.64
N ARG A 258 5.06 10.34 -7.72
CA ARG A 258 6.06 11.40 -7.89
C ARG A 258 5.41 12.78 -7.85
N TRP A 259 6.22 13.78 -7.50
CA TRP A 259 5.80 15.18 -7.36
C TRP A 259 5.66 15.87 -8.71
N ASN A 260 4.75 16.85 -8.81
CA ASN A 260 4.58 17.79 -9.94
C ASN A 260 4.73 17.13 -11.32
N ASN A 261 3.71 16.38 -11.72
CA ASN A 261 3.62 15.75 -13.04
C ASN A 261 3.21 16.76 -14.13
N ALA A 262 4.00 17.84 -14.30
CA ALA A 262 3.80 18.84 -15.35
C ALA A 262 4.04 18.20 -16.73
N ARG A 263 3.02 17.50 -17.22
CA ARG A 263 2.99 16.95 -18.56
C ARG A 263 2.22 17.93 -19.44
N ASN A 264 2.95 18.67 -20.27
CA ASN A 264 2.45 19.84 -21.00
C ASN A 264 1.65 19.51 -22.28
N SER A 265 1.35 18.24 -22.60
CA SER A 265 0.67 17.88 -23.85
C SER A 265 -0.84 17.80 -23.69
N ALA A 266 -1.59 18.08 -24.75
CA ALA A 266 -3.06 18.18 -24.73
C ALA A 266 -3.83 16.89 -24.37
N GLY A 267 -3.14 15.75 -24.20
CA GLY A 267 -3.71 14.47 -23.72
C GLY A 267 -3.20 14.01 -22.34
N ASP A 268 -2.48 14.88 -21.63
CA ASP A 268 -1.78 14.54 -20.40
C ASP A 268 -2.62 14.73 -19.13
N CYS A 269 -2.25 13.98 -18.08
CA CYS A 269 -2.90 13.93 -16.77
C CYS A 269 -3.23 15.31 -16.21
N ARG A 270 -4.53 15.60 -16.09
CA ARG A 270 -5.02 16.78 -15.40
C ARG A 270 -5.45 16.41 -13.99
N CYS A 271 -5.15 17.31 -13.04
CA CYS A 271 -5.79 17.26 -11.75
C CYS A 271 -7.31 17.39 -11.95
N PRO A 272 -8.14 16.51 -11.36
CA PRO A 272 -9.59 16.64 -11.44
C PRO A 272 -10.10 17.95 -10.81
N ASP A 273 -9.33 18.55 -9.90
CA ASP A 273 -9.65 19.80 -9.23
C ASP A 273 -8.61 20.87 -9.56
N THR A 274 -8.91 21.70 -10.55
CA THR A 274 -8.00 22.78 -10.99
C THR A 274 -7.89 23.90 -9.96
N TRP A 275 -8.83 23.99 -9.00
CA TRP A 275 -8.90 25.08 -8.02
C TRP A 275 -8.18 24.74 -6.72
N LEU A 276 -8.44 23.57 -6.16
CA LEU A 276 -7.76 23.08 -4.96
C LEU A 276 -6.38 22.46 -5.27
N GLY A 277 -6.14 22.09 -6.52
CA GLY A 277 -4.97 21.32 -6.92
C GLY A 277 -5.05 19.86 -6.46
N CYS A 278 -3.97 19.13 -6.72
CA CYS A 278 -3.86 17.73 -6.37
C CYS A 278 -2.86 17.49 -5.23
N ILE A 279 -3.03 16.37 -4.52
CA ILE A 279 -2.20 16.06 -3.35
C ILE A 279 -0.71 16.04 -3.71
N MET A 280 -0.32 15.48 -4.85
CA MET A 280 1.09 15.39 -5.28
C MET A 280 1.61 16.65 -6.00
N GLU A 281 0.97 17.80 -5.78
CA GLU A 281 1.36 19.11 -6.29
C GLU A 281 1.71 20.06 -5.13
N ASP A 282 2.30 21.21 -5.45
CA ASP A 282 2.65 22.23 -4.46
C ASP A 282 1.41 22.70 -3.67
N THR A 283 1.48 22.55 -2.35
CA THR A 283 0.36 22.86 -1.45
C THR A 283 0.28 24.35 -1.24
N GLY A 284 -0.80 24.96 -1.74
CA GLY A 284 -1.11 26.37 -1.52
C GLY A 284 -1.83 26.61 -0.19
N TYR A 285 -2.47 27.78 -0.08
CA TYR A 285 -3.35 28.11 1.04
C TYR A 285 -4.57 27.16 1.14
N TYR A 286 -4.98 26.58 0.01
CA TYR A 286 -6.08 25.63 -0.08
C TYR A 286 -5.56 24.20 -0.09
N LEU A 287 -6.18 23.35 0.75
CA LEU A 287 -5.71 21.98 0.95
C LEU A 287 -6.30 21.05 -0.12
N PRO A 288 -5.47 20.40 -0.96
CA PRO A 288 -5.92 19.47 -1.97
C PRO A 288 -6.46 18.21 -1.33
N ARG A 289 -7.43 17.57 -1.98
CA ARG A 289 -8.11 16.38 -1.42
C ARG A 289 -8.04 15.16 -2.30
N LYS A 290 -7.60 15.32 -3.54
CA LYS A 290 -7.61 14.25 -4.54
C LYS A 290 -6.23 14.00 -5.11
N PHE A 291 -5.93 12.74 -5.34
CA PHE A 291 -4.80 12.35 -6.17
C PHE A 291 -5.13 12.63 -7.64
N SER A 292 -4.12 13.04 -8.40
CA SER A 292 -4.24 13.12 -9.86
C SER A 292 -4.36 11.72 -10.45
N ARG A 293 -4.91 11.61 -11.66
CA ARG A 293 -4.94 10.32 -12.38
C ARG A 293 -3.52 9.75 -12.60
N CYS A 294 -2.54 10.62 -12.87
CA CYS A 294 -1.14 10.20 -13.01
C CYS A 294 -0.57 9.61 -11.73
N SER A 295 -0.87 10.22 -10.57
CA SER A 295 -0.39 9.71 -9.28
C SER A 295 -0.96 8.32 -9.00
N VAL A 296 -2.24 8.10 -9.31
CA VAL A 296 -2.87 6.78 -9.20
C VAL A 296 -2.25 5.78 -10.18
N ASP A 297 -2.01 6.18 -11.43
CA ASP A 297 -1.36 5.33 -12.44
C ASP A 297 0.06 4.95 -12.02
N GLU A 298 0.83 5.87 -11.44
CA GLU A 298 2.18 5.63 -10.93
C GLU A 298 2.18 4.63 -9.77
N TYR A 299 1.26 4.76 -8.82
CA TYR A 299 1.08 3.77 -7.77
C TYR A 299 0.74 2.39 -8.33
N ILE A 300 -0.16 2.32 -9.31
CA ILE A 300 -0.50 1.07 -9.98
C ILE A 300 0.73 0.47 -10.69
N GLN A 301 1.51 1.29 -11.41
CA GLN A 301 2.73 0.84 -12.06
C GLN A 301 3.79 0.37 -11.06
N PHE A 302 3.91 1.04 -9.92
CA PHE A 302 4.80 0.64 -8.83
C PHE A 302 4.46 -0.77 -8.32
N LEU A 303 3.17 -1.04 -8.09
CA LEU A 303 2.71 -2.37 -7.68
C LEU A 303 2.93 -3.43 -8.77
N LEU A 304 2.62 -3.13 -10.03
CA LEU A 304 2.82 -4.05 -11.16
C LEU A 304 4.30 -4.37 -11.40
N GLN A 305 5.20 -3.45 -11.07
CA GLN A 305 6.64 -3.68 -11.13
C GLN A 305 7.15 -4.55 -9.98
N GLY A 306 6.29 -4.92 -9.01
CA GLY A 306 6.64 -5.75 -7.85
C GLY A 306 7.01 -4.96 -6.60
N GLY A 307 6.73 -3.65 -6.56
CA GLY A 307 6.86 -2.84 -5.36
C GLY A 307 5.72 -3.06 -4.36
N GLY A 308 5.97 -2.82 -3.08
CA GLY A 308 4.92 -2.82 -2.05
C GLY A 308 4.47 -4.22 -1.59
N SER A 309 5.33 -5.24 -1.64
CA SER A 309 5.00 -6.61 -1.21
C SER A 309 4.47 -6.69 0.23
N CYS A 310 4.98 -5.87 1.15
CA CYS A 310 4.51 -5.77 2.52
C CYS A 310 3.10 -5.14 2.68
N LEU A 311 2.48 -4.62 1.62
CA LEU A 311 1.19 -3.94 1.73
C LEU A 311 -0.02 -4.87 1.70
N PHE A 312 0.21 -6.18 1.60
CA PHE A 312 -0.85 -7.18 1.40
C PHE A 312 -1.16 -7.97 2.67
N ASN A 313 -0.42 -7.77 3.75
CA ASN A 313 -0.79 -8.31 5.06
C ASN A 313 -1.81 -7.41 5.74
N LYS A 314 -2.92 -8.01 6.14
CA LYS A 314 -3.88 -7.36 7.01
C LYS A 314 -3.33 -7.36 8.45
N PRO A 315 -3.20 -6.20 9.11
CA PRO A 315 -2.71 -6.13 10.48
C PRO A 315 -3.66 -6.83 11.46
N ASN A 316 -3.08 -7.50 12.47
CA ASN A 316 -3.83 -8.21 13.51
C ASN A 316 -3.75 -7.53 14.89
N LYS A 317 -2.98 -6.45 15.01
CA LYS A 317 -2.81 -5.67 16.24
C LYS A 317 -3.02 -4.20 15.92
N LEU A 318 -4.10 -3.66 16.43
CA LEU A 318 -4.38 -2.23 16.42
C LEU A 318 -3.99 -1.65 17.79
N LEU A 319 -3.68 -0.35 17.83
CA LEU A 319 -3.44 0.35 19.11
C LEU A 319 -4.75 0.65 19.84
N ASP A 320 -5.87 0.65 19.12
CA ASP A 320 -7.21 0.90 19.63
C ASP A 320 -7.83 -0.36 20.28
N PRO A 321 -8.80 -0.19 21.20
CA PRO A 321 -9.57 -1.31 21.76
C PRO A 321 -10.37 -2.07 20.68
N PRO A 322 -10.58 -3.39 20.85
CA PRO A 322 -11.32 -4.20 19.88
C PRO A 322 -12.72 -3.67 19.57
N GLU A 323 -13.06 -3.63 18.29
CA GLU A 323 -14.36 -3.17 17.84
C GLU A 323 -14.95 -3.92 16.65
N CYS A 324 -16.10 -4.53 16.93
CA CYS A 324 -16.85 -5.28 15.94
C CYS A 324 -17.43 -4.40 14.83
N GLY A 325 -16.97 -4.62 13.60
CA GLY A 325 -17.49 -3.99 12.38
C GLY A 325 -16.52 -2.99 11.73
N ASN A 326 -15.32 -2.84 12.27
CA ASN A 326 -14.23 -2.06 11.68
C ASN A 326 -13.52 -2.80 10.53
N GLY A 327 -13.81 -4.09 10.38
CA GLY A 327 -13.29 -4.98 9.37
C GLY A 327 -11.92 -5.54 9.72
N PHE A 328 -11.52 -5.58 11.00
CA PHE A 328 -10.30 -6.23 11.51
C PHE A 328 -10.69 -7.30 12.52
N VAL A 329 -10.04 -8.46 12.49
CA VAL A 329 -10.34 -9.52 13.44
C VAL A 329 -9.46 -9.30 14.66
N GLU A 330 -10.07 -8.84 15.75
CA GLU A 330 -9.40 -8.43 16.98
C GLU A 330 -9.62 -9.44 18.13
N PRO A 331 -8.86 -9.35 19.25
CA PRO A 331 -9.04 -10.25 20.38
C PRO A 331 -10.47 -10.25 20.91
N GLY A 332 -11.15 -11.40 20.79
CA GLY A 332 -12.56 -11.57 21.18
C GLY A 332 -13.51 -11.78 20.01
N GLU A 333 -13.06 -11.57 18.78
CA GLU A 333 -13.84 -11.73 17.55
C GLU A 333 -13.40 -12.96 16.75
N GLU A 334 -14.35 -13.66 16.13
CA GLU A 334 -14.06 -14.79 15.24
C GLU A 334 -14.04 -14.36 13.76
N CYS A 335 -14.75 -13.28 13.46
CA CYS A 335 -14.87 -12.74 12.11
C CYS A 335 -15.20 -11.26 12.17
N ASP A 336 -14.67 -10.50 11.23
CA ASP A 336 -15.13 -9.14 10.97
C ASP A 336 -15.08 -8.87 9.47
N CYS A 337 -16.27 -8.77 8.87
CA CYS A 337 -16.44 -8.43 7.47
C CYS A 337 -16.64 -6.92 7.24
N GLY A 338 -16.60 -6.08 8.27
CA GLY A 338 -16.80 -4.63 8.19
C GLY A 338 -18.25 -4.24 7.92
N SER A 339 -18.70 -3.08 8.41
CA SER A 339 -20.11 -2.65 8.31
C SER A 339 -20.71 -2.67 6.88
N GLN A 340 -20.00 -2.10 5.90
CA GLN A 340 -20.43 -2.06 4.49
C GLN A 340 -20.08 -3.33 3.71
N GLU A 341 -18.92 -3.93 3.97
CA GLU A 341 -18.46 -5.13 3.27
C GLU A 341 -19.30 -6.34 3.66
N CYS A 342 -19.68 -6.50 4.93
CA CYS A 342 -20.60 -7.54 5.39
C CYS A 342 -21.91 -7.59 4.59
N ALA A 343 -22.43 -6.42 4.18
CA ALA A 343 -23.66 -6.33 3.39
C ALA A 343 -23.49 -6.83 1.95
N ARG A 344 -22.26 -6.79 1.41
CA ARG A 344 -21.94 -7.30 0.07
C ARG A 344 -21.52 -8.76 0.10
N ASN A 345 -20.61 -9.11 1.03
CA ASN A 345 -20.01 -10.43 1.17
C ASN A 345 -19.72 -10.72 2.66
N GLY A 346 -19.95 -11.95 3.12
CA GLY A 346 -19.59 -12.39 4.47
C GLY A 346 -20.65 -12.22 5.56
N GLY A 347 -21.66 -11.36 5.37
CA GLY A 347 -22.76 -11.19 6.34
C GLY A 347 -23.63 -12.44 6.55
N ALA A 348 -23.64 -13.37 5.58
CA ALA A 348 -24.27 -14.67 5.75
C ALA A 348 -23.47 -15.60 6.68
N CYS A 349 -22.15 -15.39 6.74
CA CYS A 349 -21.21 -16.24 7.46
C CYS A 349 -20.87 -15.68 8.85
N CYS A 350 -21.00 -14.36 9.05
CA CYS A 350 -20.60 -13.64 10.25
C CYS A 350 -21.75 -12.81 10.81
N LYS A 351 -22.05 -12.98 12.10
CA LYS A 351 -23.10 -12.25 12.80
C LYS A 351 -22.61 -11.82 14.17
N LYS A 352 -22.63 -10.50 14.43
CA LYS A 352 -22.11 -9.88 15.67
C LYS A 352 -20.66 -10.32 15.96
N CYS A 353 -19.82 -10.30 14.93
CA CYS A 353 -18.42 -10.74 14.96
C CYS A 353 -18.17 -12.17 15.47
N THR A 354 -19.18 -13.03 15.31
CA THR A 354 -19.13 -14.47 15.57
C THR A 354 -19.52 -15.23 14.32
N LEU A 355 -18.87 -16.35 14.05
CA LEU A 355 -19.20 -17.17 12.90
C LEU A 355 -20.57 -17.83 13.08
N THR A 356 -21.29 -17.96 11.97
CA THR A 356 -22.58 -18.67 11.92
C THR A 356 -22.38 -20.19 11.91
N HIS A 357 -23.46 -20.95 12.13
CA HIS A 357 -23.41 -22.41 12.10
C HIS A 357 -22.84 -22.93 10.77
N ASP A 358 -21.89 -23.86 10.84
CA ASP A 358 -21.13 -24.41 9.72
C ASP A 358 -20.22 -23.41 8.98
N ALA A 359 -20.07 -22.16 9.40
CA ALA A 359 -19.11 -21.24 8.80
C ALA A 359 -17.69 -21.48 9.36
N MET A 360 -16.72 -21.56 8.47
CA MET A 360 -15.28 -21.61 8.80
C MET A 360 -14.59 -20.27 8.53
N CYS A 361 -15.18 -19.45 7.67
CA CYS A 361 -14.67 -18.13 7.33
C CYS A 361 -15.82 -17.19 6.98
N SER A 362 -15.54 -15.88 7.02
CA SER A 362 -16.48 -14.83 6.63
C SER A 362 -16.07 -14.11 5.34
N ASN A 363 -14.81 -13.69 5.29
CA ASN A 363 -14.22 -12.90 4.22
C ASN A 363 -12.77 -13.34 3.93
N GLY A 364 -12.22 -12.80 2.86
CA GLY A 364 -10.85 -13.08 2.38
C GLY A 364 -10.85 -13.85 1.06
N LEU A 365 -9.70 -13.82 0.39
CA LEU A 365 -9.51 -14.37 -0.97
C LEU A 365 -9.53 -15.90 -0.99
N CYS A 366 -9.28 -16.53 0.15
CA CYS A 366 -9.35 -17.98 0.36
C CYS A 366 -10.65 -18.40 1.07
N CYS A 367 -11.72 -17.61 0.97
CA CYS A 367 -13.03 -17.93 1.53
C CYS A 367 -14.10 -17.99 0.44
N SER A 368 -14.78 -19.13 0.33
CA SER A 368 -15.83 -19.34 -0.66
C SER A 368 -17.00 -20.10 -0.03
N GLY A 369 -18.18 -19.50 -0.05
CA GLY A 369 -19.38 -20.09 0.56
C GLY A 369 -19.24 -20.39 2.05
N CYS A 370 -18.62 -19.48 2.82
CA CYS A 370 -18.32 -19.65 4.25
C CYS A 370 -17.36 -20.82 4.58
N LYS A 371 -16.65 -21.38 3.60
CA LYS A 371 -15.66 -22.45 3.75
C LYS A 371 -14.31 -22.00 3.21
N TYR A 372 -13.23 -22.54 3.79
CA TYR A 372 -11.89 -22.30 3.25
C TYR A 372 -11.77 -22.88 1.85
N GLU A 373 -11.06 -22.15 0.99
CA GLU A 373 -10.63 -22.66 -0.30
C GLU A 373 -9.64 -23.79 -0.12
N ARG A 374 -9.54 -24.67 -1.12
CA ARG A 374 -8.64 -25.83 -1.04
C ARG A 374 -7.17 -25.39 -1.06
N ARG A 375 -6.32 -26.18 -0.42
CA ARG A 375 -4.85 -26.03 -0.52
C ARG A 375 -4.44 -25.98 -2.00
N GLY A 376 -3.55 -25.06 -2.36
CA GLY A 376 -3.01 -24.93 -3.72
C GLY A 376 -3.87 -24.11 -4.69
N VAL A 377 -5.05 -23.63 -4.27
CA VAL A 377 -5.81 -22.65 -5.05
C VAL A 377 -5.05 -21.33 -5.08
N VAL A 378 -4.69 -20.84 -6.27
CA VAL A 378 -4.00 -19.55 -6.43
C VAL A 378 -4.94 -18.42 -6.01
N CYS A 379 -4.59 -17.70 -4.94
CA CYS A 379 -5.34 -16.53 -4.47
C CYS A 379 -4.79 -15.22 -5.01
N ARG A 380 -3.48 -15.16 -5.32
CA ARG A 380 -2.84 -14.02 -5.99
C ARG A 380 -1.91 -14.51 -7.08
N ASP A 381 -2.06 -13.95 -8.28
CA ASP A 381 -1.16 -14.22 -9.40
C ASP A 381 0.11 -13.35 -9.29
N ALA A 382 1.24 -13.88 -9.79
CA ALA A 382 2.50 -13.14 -9.84
C ALA A 382 2.42 -11.97 -10.84
N VAL A 383 2.92 -10.78 -10.46
CA VAL A 383 2.89 -9.58 -11.32
C VAL A 383 4.05 -9.51 -12.30
N ASN A 384 5.17 -10.15 -11.99
CA ASN A 384 6.38 -10.17 -12.83
C ASN A 384 7.26 -11.40 -12.52
N ASP A 385 8.38 -11.53 -13.24
CA ASP A 385 9.33 -12.64 -13.09
C ASP A 385 9.99 -12.75 -11.71
N CYS A 386 10.01 -11.68 -10.93
CA CYS A 386 10.58 -11.60 -9.58
C CYS A 386 9.57 -11.86 -8.48
N ASP A 387 8.30 -11.99 -8.81
CA ASP A 387 7.21 -12.22 -7.89
C ASP A 387 6.89 -13.73 -7.78
N ILE A 388 6.30 -14.16 -6.66
CA ILE A 388 5.89 -15.54 -6.42
C ILE A 388 4.36 -15.57 -6.28
N PRO A 389 3.63 -16.44 -6.98
CA PRO A 389 2.18 -16.53 -6.80
C PRO A 389 1.84 -17.19 -5.46
N GLU A 390 0.92 -16.59 -4.69
CA GLU A 390 0.44 -17.18 -3.45
C GLU A 390 -0.74 -18.12 -3.67
N THR A 391 -0.71 -19.21 -2.91
CA THR A 391 -1.75 -20.22 -2.92
C THR A 391 -2.37 -20.36 -1.54
N CYS A 392 -3.67 -20.57 -1.49
CA CYS A 392 -4.40 -20.84 -0.26
C CYS A 392 -3.80 -22.05 0.44
N THR A 393 -3.67 -21.96 1.76
CA THR A 393 -3.11 -23.02 2.61
C THR A 393 -4.11 -24.15 2.86
N GLY A 394 -5.42 -23.86 2.76
CA GLY A 394 -6.51 -24.80 3.03
C GLY A 394 -7.16 -24.66 4.40
N ASP A 395 -6.56 -23.87 5.28
CA ASP A 395 -6.92 -23.69 6.70
C ASP A 395 -7.05 -22.22 7.12
N SER A 396 -6.93 -21.29 6.17
CA SER A 396 -7.06 -19.85 6.38
C SER A 396 -7.98 -19.23 5.35
N SER A 397 -8.71 -18.18 5.74
CA SER A 397 -9.55 -17.40 4.83
C SER A 397 -8.77 -16.33 4.09
N GLN A 398 -7.61 -15.93 4.62
CA GLN A 398 -6.74 -14.93 4.02
C GLN A 398 -5.75 -15.59 3.07
N CYS A 399 -5.42 -14.90 1.97
CA CYS A 399 -4.28 -15.28 1.16
C CYS A 399 -3.00 -15.09 2.00
N PRO A 400 -2.00 -15.99 1.88
CA PRO A 400 -0.71 -15.79 2.54
C PRO A 400 -0.08 -14.44 2.22
N HIS A 401 0.85 -14.01 3.07
CA HIS A 401 1.62 -12.77 2.87
C HIS A 401 2.28 -12.77 1.49
N ASN A 402 2.19 -11.62 0.81
CA ASN A 402 2.81 -11.44 -0.50
C ASN A 402 4.33 -11.46 -0.35
N VAL A 403 4.95 -12.46 -0.96
CA VAL A 403 6.39 -12.66 -0.95
C VAL A 403 6.92 -12.66 -2.37
N HIS A 404 8.15 -12.18 -2.53
CA HIS A 404 8.82 -12.18 -3.82
C HIS A 404 10.08 -13.04 -3.76
N LYS A 405 10.64 -13.33 -4.93
CA LYS A 405 11.91 -14.06 -5.05
C LYS A 405 13.00 -13.30 -4.30
N LEU A 406 13.90 -14.05 -3.67
CA LEU A 406 15.09 -13.50 -3.03
C LEU A 406 15.88 -12.66 -4.04
N ASP A 407 16.56 -11.63 -3.57
CA ASP A 407 17.38 -10.79 -4.41
C ASP A 407 18.49 -11.62 -5.11
N GLY A 408 18.79 -11.26 -6.36
CA GLY A 408 19.80 -11.93 -7.18
C GLY A 408 19.25 -12.97 -8.17
N TYR A 409 17.99 -13.39 -8.06
CA TYR A 409 17.33 -14.20 -9.11
C TYR A 409 17.36 -13.48 -10.45
N MET A 410 17.49 -14.23 -11.55
CA MET A 410 17.47 -13.66 -12.90
C MET A 410 16.03 -13.35 -13.34
N CYS A 411 15.86 -12.28 -14.12
CA CYS A 411 14.58 -11.87 -14.70
C CYS A 411 14.79 -11.29 -16.11
N ASP A 412 13.70 -11.04 -16.85
CA ASP A 412 13.73 -10.47 -18.21
C ASP A 412 14.65 -11.27 -19.14
N THR A 413 14.42 -12.59 -19.22
CA THR A 413 15.22 -13.50 -20.05
C THR A 413 16.72 -13.48 -19.75
N SER A 414 17.08 -13.36 -18.46
CA SER A 414 18.46 -13.24 -17.95
C SER A 414 19.18 -11.92 -18.27
N GLN A 415 18.45 -10.88 -18.71
CA GLN A 415 19.00 -9.53 -18.88
C GLN A 415 18.97 -8.70 -17.60
N GLY A 416 18.12 -9.08 -16.65
CA GLY A 416 17.93 -8.39 -15.37
C GLY A 416 18.15 -9.29 -14.16
N ARG A 417 18.12 -8.64 -12.99
CA ARG A 417 18.10 -9.32 -11.69
C ARG A 417 17.00 -8.77 -10.80
N CYS A 418 16.42 -9.65 -9.99
CA CYS A 418 15.46 -9.30 -8.96
C CYS A 418 16.17 -8.58 -7.82
N TYR A 419 15.64 -7.43 -7.43
CA TYR A 419 16.11 -6.66 -6.29
C TYR A 419 14.95 -5.90 -5.65
N GLY A 420 14.56 -6.30 -4.43
CA GLY A 420 13.39 -5.79 -3.73
C GLY A 420 12.10 -6.01 -4.51
N GLY A 421 11.90 -7.24 -5.01
CA GLY A 421 10.70 -7.66 -5.75
C GLY A 421 10.58 -7.14 -7.19
N ARG A 422 11.51 -6.27 -7.62
CA ARG A 422 11.50 -5.65 -8.94
C ARG A 422 12.62 -6.16 -9.82
N CYS A 423 12.34 -6.29 -11.12
CA CYS A 423 13.36 -6.64 -12.10
C CYS A 423 14.20 -5.41 -12.48
N ARG A 424 15.49 -5.40 -12.11
CA ARG A 424 16.43 -4.32 -12.40
C ARG A 424 17.20 -4.56 -13.69
N THR A 425 17.03 -3.65 -14.64
CA THR A 425 17.77 -3.59 -15.90
C THR A 425 18.13 -2.15 -16.24
N ARG A 426 19.28 -1.92 -16.88
CA ARG A 426 19.63 -0.59 -17.40
C ARG A 426 18.61 -0.11 -18.45
N ASP A 427 18.13 -1.04 -19.29
CA ASP A 427 17.07 -0.74 -20.27
C ASP A 427 15.74 -0.37 -19.63
N GLY A 428 15.34 -1.07 -18.56
CA GLY A 428 14.15 -0.74 -17.78
C GLY A 428 14.25 0.65 -17.16
N GLN A 429 15.41 0.97 -16.57
CA GLN A 429 15.68 2.29 -15.99
C GLN A 429 15.62 3.40 -17.05
N CYS A 430 16.30 3.23 -18.19
CA CYS A 430 16.26 4.21 -19.29
C CYS A 430 14.84 4.38 -19.86
N ARG A 431 14.06 3.30 -20.01
CA ARG A 431 12.68 3.37 -20.52
C ARG A 431 11.76 4.10 -19.54
N GLY A 432 11.95 3.85 -18.25
CA GLY A 432 11.24 4.51 -17.16
C GLY A 432 11.55 6.01 -17.08
N LEU A 433 12.83 6.38 -17.17
CA LEU A 433 13.27 7.76 -16.99
C LEU A 433 13.15 8.61 -18.26
N TRP A 434 13.61 8.10 -19.40
CA TRP A 434 13.72 8.86 -20.65
C TRP A 434 12.76 8.38 -21.75
N GLY A 435 12.22 7.16 -21.63
CA GLY A 435 11.42 6.53 -22.69
C GLY A 435 12.24 5.82 -23.76
N TYR A 436 13.56 5.69 -23.56
CA TYR A 436 14.49 5.06 -24.50
C TYR A 436 15.20 3.87 -23.86
N ASN A 437 15.91 3.07 -24.66
CA ASN A 437 16.71 1.95 -24.16
C ASN A 437 18.09 2.40 -23.66
N SER A 438 18.78 1.51 -22.94
CA SER A 438 20.16 1.72 -22.52
C SER A 438 21.08 1.86 -23.73
N ALA A 439 22.11 2.69 -23.58
CA ALA A 439 23.14 2.84 -24.58
C ALA A 439 24.04 1.60 -24.63
N ASP A 440 24.87 1.53 -25.67
CA ASP A 440 25.80 0.43 -25.84
C ASP A 440 26.79 0.33 -24.67
N ARG A 441 27.17 -0.90 -24.30
CA ARG A 441 28.14 -1.19 -23.24
C ARG A 441 29.43 -0.37 -23.40
N PHE A 442 29.86 -0.10 -24.63
CA PHE A 442 31.05 0.68 -24.93
C PHE A 442 30.98 2.13 -24.41
N CYS A 443 29.78 2.73 -24.34
CA CYS A 443 29.59 4.06 -23.74
C CYS A 443 30.05 4.08 -22.29
N TYR A 444 29.61 3.09 -21.51
CA TYR A 444 29.98 2.93 -20.10
C TYR A 444 31.48 2.69 -19.95
N GLU A 445 32.04 1.75 -20.70
CA GLU A 445 33.46 1.38 -20.60
C GLU A 445 34.42 2.52 -20.93
N LYS A 446 34.00 3.47 -21.78
CA LYS A 446 34.79 4.65 -22.12
C LYS A 446 34.53 5.81 -21.17
N LEU A 447 33.30 6.28 -21.09
CA LEU A 447 32.99 7.55 -20.43
C LEU A 447 33.06 7.42 -18.90
N ASN A 448 32.56 6.32 -18.31
CA ASN A 448 32.63 6.15 -16.85
C ASN A 448 34.06 5.94 -16.35
N ALA A 449 34.93 5.41 -17.21
CA ALA A 449 36.35 5.28 -16.94
C ALA A 449 37.12 6.61 -17.07
N GLU A 450 36.50 7.72 -17.52
CA GLU A 450 37.16 9.03 -17.55
C GLU A 450 37.08 9.76 -16.21
N GLY A 451 35.98 9.59 -15.44
CA GLY A 451 35.79 10.29 -14.17
C GLY A 451 35.53 11.78 -14.36
N THR A 452 34.61 12.11 -15.26
CA THR A 452 34.20 13.50 -15.56
C THR A 452 32.71 13.66 -15.36
N GLU A 453 32.18 14.89 -15.49
CA GLU A 453 30.74 15.14 -15.48
C GLU A 453 29.99 14.31 -16.53
N LYS A 454 30.66 13.92 -17.62
CA LYS A 454 30.09 13.14 -18.72
C LYS A 454 30.04 11.63 -18.45
N GLY A 455 30.68 11.17 -17.39
CA GLY A 455 30.76 9.75 -17.03
C GLY A 455 31.67 9.54 -15.82
N ASN A 456 31.11 8.98 -14.75
CA ASN A 456 31.79 8.83 -13.46
C ASN A 456 31.05 7.82 -12.55
N CYS A 457 31.62 7.57 -11.37
CA CYS A 457 31.07 6.71 -10.30
C CYS A 457 30.60 7.51 -9.08
N GLY A 458 30.17 8.76 -9.28
CA GLY A 458 29.73 9.66 -8.22
C GLY A 458 30.68 10.84 -7.99
N PRO A 459 30.28 11.77 -7.11
CA PRO A 459 31.18 12.81 -6.62
C PRO A 459 32.33 12.18 -5.82
N GLY A 460 33.52 12.76 -5.96
CA GLY A 460 34.69 12.39 -5.17
C GLY A 460 34.54 12.77 -3.69
N PRO A 461 35.36 12.19 -2.80
CA PRO A 461 35.37 12.54 -1.39
C PRO A 461 35.62 14.05 -1.21
N GLU A 462 34.92 14.65 -0.24
CA GLU A 462 35.04 16.07 0.11
C GLU A 462 34.77 17.05 -1.06
N GLY A 463 34.04 16.62 -2.09
CA GLY A 463 33.69 17.48 -3.23
C GLY A 463 34.82 17.72 -4.24
N GLN A 464 35.88 16.90 -4.22
CA GLN A 464 37.01 16.98 -5.15
C GLN A 464 36.70 16.47 -6.58
N GLY A 465 35.63 17.00 -7.19
CA GLY A 465 35.24 16.64 -8.56
C GLY A 465 34.55 15.27 -8.67
N TRP A 466 34.78 14.58 -9.79
CA TRP A 466 34.09 13.34 -10.14
C TRP A 466 34.99 12.12 -9.98
N LEU A 467 34.44 11.04 -9.42
CA LEU A 467 35.17 9.80 -9.20
C LEU A 467 35.26 8.99 -10.50
N GLN A 468 36.48 8.65 -10.91
CA GLN A 468 36.72 7.71 -12.00
C GLN A 468 36.26 6.31 -11.60
N CYS A 469 35.46 5.65 -12.44
CA CYS A 469 35.06 4.27 -12.18
C CYS A 469 36.25 3.31 -12.38
N ASN A 470 36.38 2.32 -11.49
CA ASN A 470 37.25 1.19 -11.77
C ASN A 470 36.70 0.39 -12.96
N LYS A 471 37.58 -0.32 -13.67
CA LYS A 471 37.19 -1.20 -14.79
C LYS A 471 35.99 -2.13 -14.52
N PRO A 472 35.86 -2.83 -13.38
CA PRO A 472 34.67 -3.64 -13.11
C PRO A 472 33.42 -2.81 -12.82
N ASP A 473 33.57 -1.58 -12.32
CA ASP A 473 32.48 -0.74 -11.82
C ASP A 473 31.85 0.14 -12.91
N VAL A 474 32.42 0.19 -14.12
CA VAL A 474 31.96 1.06 -15.21
C VAL A 474 30.48 0.89 -15.56
N LEU A 475 29.89 -0.28 -15.32
CA LEU A 475 28.46 -0.56 -15.56
C LEU A 475 27.53 -0.23 -14.39
N CYS A 476 28.07 0.27 -13.28
CA CYS A 476 27.34 0.72 -12.10
C CYS A 476 27.47 2.23 -11.86
N GLY A 477 28.24 2.93 -12.70
CA GLY A 477 28.39 4.38 -12.67
C GLY A 477 27.23 5.12 -13.35
N PHE A 478 27.55 6.23 -14.00
CA PHE A 478 26.60 7.07 -14.71
C PHE A 478 25.83 6.27 -15.78
N LEU A 479 24.53 6.51 -15.88
CA LEU A 479 23.60 5.82 -16.76
C LEU A 479 23.60 6.48 -18.14
N PHE A 480 23.85 5.67 -19.18
CA PHE A 480 23.72 6.09 -20.57
C PHE A 480 22.50 5.44 -21.24
N CYS A 481 21.73 6.25 -21.95
CA CYS A 481 20.57 5.87 -22.74
C CYS A 481 20.77 6.33 -24.19
N ALA A 482 20.20 5.59 -25.14
CA ALA A 482 20.33 5.90 -26.57
C ALA A 482 19.23 6.88 -27.04
N ASN A 483 19.55 7.78 -27.98
CA ASN A 483 18.58 8.65 -28.65
C ASN A 483 17.76 9.56 -27.71
N VAL A 484 18.32 9.96 -26.57
CA VAL A 484 17.67 10.90 -25.65
C VAL A 484 17.52 12.27 -26.30
N THR A 485 16.28 12.72 -26.45
CA THR A 485 15.93 14.01 -27.09
C THR A 485 15.07 14.90 -26.19
N THR A 486 14.57 14.37 -25.08
CA THR A 486 13.64 15.04 -24.17
C THR A 486 14.23 15.15 -22.77
N LYS A 487 13.68 16.06 -21.96
CA LYS A 487 13.90 16.10 -20.51
C LYS A 487 13.47 14.76 -19.87
N PRO A 488 14.02 14.39 -18.70
CA PRO A 488 13.58 13.19 -18.01
C PRO A 488 12.09 13.31 -17.70
N LYS A 489 11.38 12.18 -17.73
CA LYS A 489 9.95 12.13 -17.39
C LYS A 489 9.70 12.53 -15.95
N PHE A 490 10.71 12.38 -15.08
CA PHE A 490 10.61 12.59 -13.65
C PHE A 490 11.95 13.09 -13.08
N GLY A 491 11.87 13.85 -12.00
CA GLY A 491 13.02 14.47 -11.36
C GLY A 491 13.49 15.72 -12.08
N ASP A 492 14.13 16.61 -11.33
CA ASP A 492 14.70 17.82 -11.86
C ASP A 492 16.05 17.51 -12.51
N LEU A 493 16.17 17.90 -13.78
CA LEU A 493 17.43 17.76 -14.50
C LEU A 493 18.43 18.79 -13.97
N GLN A 494 19.45 18.31 -13.26
CA GLN A 494 20.55 19.15 -12.83
C GLN A 494 21.57 19.30 -13.97
N GLY A 495 21.75 20.53 -14.45
CA GLY A 495 22.64 20.84 -15.57
C GLY A 495 22.02 20.53 -16.94
N GLU A 496 22.86 20.12 -17.89
CA GLU A 496 22.44 19.74 -19.24
C GLU A 496 22.51 18.23 -19.45
N VAL A 497 21.74 17.73 -20.43
CA VAL A 497 21.88 16.34 -20.86
C VAL A 497 23.26 16.16 -21.47
N THR A 498 24.09 15.32 -20.85
CA THR A 498 25.34 14.87 -21.43
C THR A 498 25.03 14.15 -22.73
N SER A 499 25.68 14.58 -23.82
CA SER A 499 25.53 13.98 -25.14
C SER A 499 26.90 13.78 -25.77
N PHE A 500 27.21 12.54 -26.13
CA PHE A 500 28.47 12.20 -26.76
C PHE A 500 28.28 11.08 -27.79
N THR A 501 28.92 11.22 -28.96
CA THR A 501 28.88 10.20 -30.01
C THR A 501 30.24 9.54 -30.15
N LEU A 502 30.31 8.23 -29.91
CA LEU A 502 31.51 7.41 -30.09
C LEU A 502 31.46 6.70 -31.44
N TYR A 503 32.61 6.54 -32.10
CA TYR A 503 32.74 5.65 -33.26
C TYR A 503 33.37 4.34 -32.83
N HIS A 504 32.65 3.22 -32.97
CA HIS A 504 33.13 1.89 -32.60
C HIS A 504 32.60 0.84 -33.59
N GLN A 505 33.46 -0.08 -34.04
CA GLN A 505 33.09 -1.18 -34.96
C GLN A 505 32.26 -0.73 -36.18
N ASN A 506 32.69 0.33 -36.86
CA ASN A 506 31.99 0.93 -38.01
C ASN A 506 30.56 1.43 -37.73
N LYS A 507 30.25 1.73 -36.47
CA LYS A 507 28.96 2.30 -36.05
C LYS A 507 29.19 3.51 -35.15
N TYR A 508 28.34 4.53 -35.32
CA TYR A 508 28.24 5.63 -34.37
C TYR A 508 27.30 5.23 -33.23
N LEU A 509 27.79 5.36 -32.00
CA LEU A 509 27.09 5.05 -30.76
C LEU A 509 26.76 6.36 -30.06
N ASP A 510 25.48 6.57 -29.78
CA ASP A 510 24.98 7.75 -29.08
C ASP A 510 24.90 7.45 -27.58
N CYS A 511 25.72 8.13 -26.80
CA CYS A 511 25.86 7.97 -25.36
C CYS A 511 25.29 9.23 -24.69
N ARG A 512 24.05 9.17 -24.23
CA ARG A 512 23.39 10.31 -23.59
C ARG A 512 22.94 10.00 -22.18
N GLY A 513 22.95 10.98 -21.29
CA GLY A 513 22.47 10.81 -19.92
C GLY A 513 22.37 12.15 -19.20
N GLY A 514 21.85 12.15 -17.98
CA GLY A 514 21.71 13.36 -17.18
C GLY A 514 21.35 13.03 -15.74
N HIS A 515 21.72 13.94 -14.84
CA HIS A 515 21.42 13.84 -13.41
C HIS A 515 19.96 14.25 -13.17
N ALA A 516 19.08 13.25 -13.06
CA ALA A 516 17.66 13.46 -12.76
C ALA A 516 17.45 13.28 -11.25
N LEU A 517 17.47 14.40 -10.52
CA LEU A 517 17.34 14.41 -9.08
C LEU A 517 15.89 14.32 -8.65
N LEU A 518 15.61 13.39 -7.74
CA LEU A 518 14.33 13.32 -7.04
C LEU A 518 14.33 14.19 -5.80
N GLU A 519 13.12 14.42 -5.29
CA GLU A 519 12.86 15.23 -4.11
C GLU A 519 13.38 14.65 -2.80
N ASP A 520 13.78 13.38 -2.82
CA ASP A 520 14.42 12.68 -1.70
C ASP A 520 15.96 12.71 -1.78
N GLY A 521 16.51 13.48 -2.73
CA GLY A 521 17.94 13.57 -3.02
C GLY A 521 18.49 12.39 -3.83
N SER A 522 17.67 11.43 -4.25
CA SER A 522 18.11 10.32 -5.10
C SER A 522 18.41 10.81 -6.51
N ASP A 523 19.56 10.42 -7.05
CA ASP A 523 19.93 10.69 -8.44
C ASP A 523 19.64 9.49 -9.33
N LEU A 524 18.62 9.60 -10.19
CA LEU A 524 18.26 8.57 -11.16
C LEU A 524 19.19 8.52 -12.38
N GLY A 525 20.18 9.41 -12.46
CA GLY A 525 21.23 9.46 -13.47
C GLY A 525 22.33 8.41 -13.27
N TYR A 526 22.34 7.67 -12.16
CA TYR A 526 23.23 6.52 -11.95
C TYR A 526 22.49 5.20 -12.11
N VAL A 527 23.21 4.15 -12.49
CA VAL A 527 22.65 2.80 -12.56
C VAL A 527 22.14 2.37 -11.18
N GLU A 528 20.88 1.95 -11.11
CA GLU A 528 20.26 1.52 -9.85
C GLU A 528 20.90 0.27 -9.25
N ASP A 529 20.88 0.20 -7.92
CA ASP A 529 21.27 -0.99 -7.18
C ASP A 529 20.44 -2.21 -7.61
N GLY A 530 21.10 -3.36 -7.69
CA GLY A 530 20.53 -4.61 -8.19
C GLY A 530 20.72 -4.85 -9.68
N ALA A 531 21.05 -3.84 -10.48
CA ALA A 531 21.26 -4.02 -11.91
C ALA A 531 22.47 -4.93 -12.21
N PRO A 532 22.40 -5.84 -13.20
CA PRO A 532 23.50 -6.75 -13.51
C PRO A 532 24.67 -6.04 -14.21
N CYS A 533 25.87 -6.16 -13.65
CA CYS A 533 27.11 -5.60 -14.21
C CYS A 533 28.08 -6.66 -14.77
N GLY A 534 27.80 -7.94 -14.54
CA GLY A 534 28.58 -9.06 -15.05
C GLY A 534 27.99 -10.42 -14.69
N PRO A 535 28.61 -11.53 -15.12
CA PRO A 535 28.21 -12.88 -14.74
C PRO A 535 28.25 -13.04 -13.21
N ASN A 536 27.12 -13.38 -12.58
CA ASN A 536 26.99 -13.46 -11.11
C ASN A 536 27.43 -12.20 -10.34
N MET A 537 27.28 -11.02 -10.97
CA MET A 537 27.56 -9.72 -10.35
C MET A 537 26.38 -8.74 -10.54
N MET A 538 26.25 -7.81 -9.61
CA MET A 538 25.22 -6.78 -9.59
C MET A 538 25.72 -5.49 -8.92
N CYS A 539 25.08 -4.38 -9.22
CA CYS A 539 25.45 -3.06 -8.72
C CYS A 539 24.97 -2.85 -7.29
N LEU A 540 25.83 -2.28 -6.44
CA LEU A 540 25.47 -1.73 -5.13
C LEU A 540 26.35 -0.54 -4.83
N GLU A 541 25.74 0.60 -4.50
CA GLU A 541 26.46 1.83 -4.18
C GLU A 541 27.49 2.18 -5.27
N ARG A 542 27.07 2.06 -6.54
CA ARG A 542 27.86 2.33 -7.75
C ARG A 542 29.08 1.41 -7.95
N ARG A 543 29.13 0.26 -7.27
CA ARG A 543 30.17 -0.76 -7.41
C ARG A 543 29.62 -2.05 -7.98
N CYS A 544 30.40 -2.72 -8.82
CA CYS A 544 30.04 -4.03 -9.35
C CYS A 544 30.56 -5.12 -8.40
N LEU A 545 29.64 -5.71 -7.64
CA LEU A 545 29.98 -6.71 -6.63
C LEU A 545 29.43 -8.08 -7.01
N PRO A 546 30.12 -9.19 -6.64
CA PRO A 546 29.55 -10.52 -6.75
C PRO A 546 28.24 -10.62 -5.96
N VAL A 547 27.27 -11.39 -6.44
CA VAL A 547 25.98 -11.58 -5.73
C VAL A 547 26.19 -12.09 -4.29
N ALA A 548 27.23 -12.89 -4.06
CA ALA A 548 27.61 -13.36 -2.72
C ALA A 548 27.97 -12.24 -1.73
N ALA A 549 28.39 -11.06 -2.21
CA ALA A 549 28.76 -9.92 -1.37
C ALA A 549 27.54 -9.19 -0.76
N PHE A 550 26.33 -9.50 -1.23
CA PHE A 550 25.09 -8.89 -0.73
C PHE A 550 24.62 -9.51 0.59
N ASN A 551 25.42 -10.40 1.19
CA ASN A 551 25.08 -11.14 2.42
C ASN A 551 23.68 -11.77 2.36
N LEU A 552 23.30 -12.23 1.17
CA LEU A 552 22.00 -12.84 0.94
C LEU A 552 21.94 -14.17 1.67
N SER A 553 21.05 -14.25 2.65
CA SER A 553 20.72 -15.50 3.32
C SER A 553 20.26 -16.53 2.28
N THR A 554 20.66 -17.79 2.44
CA THR A 554 20.27 -18.86 1.53
C THR A 554 19.21 -19.74 2.16
N CYS A 555 18.22 -20.14 1.37
CA CYS A 555 17.22 -21.11 1.83
C CYS A 555 17.83 -22.51 2.01
N ALA A 556 17.21 -23.29 2.90
CA ALA A 556 17.61 -24.68 3.16
C ALA A 556 17.43 -25.58 1.93
N GLY A 557 18.13 -26.71 1.93
CA GLY A 557 18.06 -27.73 0.90
C GLY A 557 18.49 -29.09 1.44
N SER A 558 17.96 -30.16 0.83
CA SER A 558 18.29 -31.54 1.20
C SER A 558 19.77 -31.90 1.05
N ASN A 559 20.48 -31.24 0.12
CA ASN A 559 21.92 -31.41 -0.12
C ASN A 559 22.61 -30.07 -0.37
N SER A 560 23.91 -29.98 -0.11
CA SER A 560 24.72 -28.78 -0.36
C SER A 560 24.63 -28.34 -1.83
N GLY A 561 24.00 -27.19 -2.07
CA GLY A 561 23.90 -26.57 -3.40
C GLY A 561 22.53 -26.65 -4.08
N ARG A 562 21.55 -27.40 -3.53
CA ARG A 562 20.18 -27.43 -4.06
C ARG A 562 19.27 -26.54 -3.23
N ILE A 563 19.05 -25.31 -3.68
CA ILE A 563 18.13 -24.38 -3.02
C ILE A 563 16.72 -24.96 -3.08
N CYS A 564 16.06 -25.11 -1.93
CA CYS A 564 14.72 -25.68 -1.83
C CYS A 564 14.59 -27.07 -2.51
N SER A 565 15.66 -27.87 -2.45
CA SER A 565 15.72 -29.21 -3.06
C SER A 565 15.35 -29.26 -4.55
N ASP A 566 15.47 -28.15 -5.27
CA ASP A 566 15.03 -27.97 -6.67
C ASP A 566 13.51 -28.18 -6.90
N HIS A 567 12.72 -28.10 -5.83
CA HIS A 567 11.25 -28.28 -5.82
C HIS A 567 10.53 -27.07 -5.22
N GLY A 568 11.15 -25.89 -5.34
CA GLY A 568 10.58 -24.66 -4.83
C GLY A 568 11.45 -23.45 -5.11
N THR A 569 10.93 -22.29 -4.75
CA THR A 569 11.59 -20.99 -4.93
C THR A 569 11.89 -20.37 -3.57
N CYS A 570 13.09 -19.81 -3.40
CA CYS A 570 13.47 -19.11 -2.17
C CYS A 570 12.89 -17.70 -2.15
N SER A 571 12.09 -17.38 -1.12
CA SER A 571 11.48 -16.06 -0.94
C SER A 571 12.42 -15.05 -0.27
N ASN A 572 12.03 -13.78 -0.28
CA ASN A 572 12.70 -12.69 0.42
C ASN A 572 12.74 -12.86 1.95
N GLU A 573 11.86 -13.69 2.51
CA GLU A 573 11.87 -14.07 3.93
C GLU A 573 12.81 -15.24 4.24
N VAL A 574 13.60 -15.71 3.26
CA VAL A 574 14.49 -16.87 3.40
C VAL A 574 13.72 -18.14 3.73
N LYS A 575 12.54 -18.29 3.12
CA LYS A 575 11.70 -19.50 3.22
C LYS A 575 11.51 -20.10 1.83
N CYS A 576 11.47 -21.43 1.77
CA CYS A 576 11.15 -22.13 0.54
C CYS A 576 9.65 -22.12 0.30
N ILE A 577 9.25 -21.63 -0.86
CA ILE A 577 7.89 -21.76 -1.39
C ILE A 577 7.89 -22.95 -2.35
N CYS A 578 7.30 -24.05 -1.90
CA CYS A 578 7.36 -25.32 -2.62
C CYS A 578 6.43 -25.36 -3.82
N ASP A 579 6.82 -26.14 -4.82
CA ASP A 579 5.97 -26.48 -5.95
C ASP A 579 4.72 -27.26 -5.47
N ARG A 580 3.68 -27.28 -6.30
CA ARG A 580 2.32 -27.75 -5.93
C ARG A 580 2.28 -29.10 -5.20
N ASP A 581 3.13 -30.04 -5.61
CA ASP A 581 3.10 -31.42 -5.12
C ASP A 581 4.20 -31.71 -4.06
N TYR A 582 4.86 -30.65 -3.54
CA TYR A 582 5.93 -30.74 -2.55
C TYR A 582 5.61 -29.94 -1.28
N THR A 583 6.21 -30.36 -0.17
CA THR A 583 6.06 -29.72 1.15
C THR A 583 7.33 -29.89 2.00
N GLY A 584 7.29 -29.36 3.21
CA GLY A 584 8.43 -29.29 4.13
C GLY A 584 9.22 -27.99 4.01
N LYS A 585 10.12 -27.75 4.97
CA LYS A 585 10.89 -26.50 5.05
C LYS A 585 11.88 -26.32 3.90
N ASP A 586 12.30 -27.40 3.28
CA ASP A 586 13.28 -27.48 2.19
C ASP A 586 12.69 -28.10 0.91
N CYS A 587 11.36 -28.24 0.85
CA CYS A 587 10.61 -28.85 -0.27
C CYS A 587 11.05 -30.26 -0.67
N SER A 588 11.56 -31.05 0.28
CA SER A 588 12.02 -32.42 0.03
C SER A 588 10.92 -33.49 0.08
N VAL A 589 9.74 -33.17 0.62
CA VAL A 589 8.66 -34.14 0.85
C VAL A 589 7.63 -34.06 -0.27
N PHE A 590 7.41 -35.16 -1.00
CA PHE A 590 6.35 -35.26 -1.99
C PHE A 590 5.00 -35.52 -1.32
N ASP A 591 4.06 -34.57 -1.46
CA ASP A 591 2.72 -34.57 -0.87
C ASP A 591 1.72 -33.96 -1.89
N PRO A 592 1.29 -34.75 -2.90
CA PRO A 592 0.46 -34.25 -3.99
C PRO A 592 -0.94 -33.89 -3.50
N ILE A 593 -1.43 -32.73 -3.94
CA ILE A 593 -2.77 -32.25 -3.60
C ILE A 593 -3.80 -33.16 -4.31
N PRO A 594 -4.75 -33.79 -3.59
CA PRO A 594 -5.74 -34.65 -4.21
C PRO A 594 -6.55 -33.92 -5.27
N GLU A 595 -6.56 -34.43 -6.50
CA GLU A 595 -7.41 -33.86 -7.55
C GLU A 595 -8.89 -33.98 -7.15
N PRO A 596 -9.72 -32.96 -7.39
CA PRO A 596 -11.15 -33.07 -7.22
C PRO A 596 -11.66 -34.21 -8.12
N THR A 597 -12.08 -35.32 -7.53
CA THR A 597 -12.83 -36.34 -8.27
C THR A 597 -14.09 -35.68 -8.80
N VAL A 598 -14.16 -35.48 -10.13
CA VAL A 598 -15.40 -35.11 -10.81
C VAL A 598 -16.41 -36.21 -10.46
N PRO A 599 -17.56 -35.90 -9.84
CA PRO A 599 -18.58 -36.90 -9.59
C PRO A 599 -19.09 -37.41 -10.95
N THR A 600 -18.49 -38.50 -11.41
CA THR A 600 -18.92 -39.24 -12.60
C THR A 600 -20.00 -40.20 -12.14
N GLY A 601 -21.20 -39.66 -11.98
CA GLY A 601 -22.38 -40.46 -11.75
C GLY A 601 -23.57 -39.59 -11.40
N PRO A 602 -24.77 -39.87 -11.95
CA PRO A 602 -25.98 -39.27 -11.42
C PRO A 602 -26.05 -39.67 -9.95
N GLU A 603 -26.19 -38.69 -9.05
CA GLU A 603 -26.65 -38.96 -7.68
C GLU A 603 -27.90 -39.84 -7.82
N LYS A 604 -27.75 -41.14 -7.54
CA LYS A 604 -28.90 -41.96 -7.21
C LYS A 604 -29.39 -41.38 -5.89
N LYS A 605 -30.35 -40.45 -5.98
CA LYS A 605 -31.32 -40.20 -4.92
C LYS A 605 -31.96 -41.56 -4.61
N GLY A 606 -31.35 -42.30 -3.68
CA GLY A 606 -31.94 -43.49 -3.13
C GLY A 606 -33.29 -43.08 -2.53
N PRO A 607 -34.35 -43.88 -2.71
CA PRO A 607 -35.66 -43.52 -2.22
C PRO A 607 -35.65 -43.54 -0.70
N SER A 608 -35.52 -42.36 -0.09
CA SER A 608 -35.76 -42.09 1.34
C SER A 608 -37.23 -42.33 1.75
N GLY A 609 -38.06 -42.92 0.88
CA GLY A 609 -39.44 -43.30 1.18
C GLY A 609 -39.57 -44.69 1.81
N THR A 610 -38.67 -45.63 1.53
CA THR A 610 -38.89 -47.04 1.95
C THR A 610 -38.65 -47.25 3.45
N ASN A 611 -37.66 -46.55 4.03
CA ASN A 611 -37.35 -46.67 5.46
C ASN A 611 -38.41 -45.98 6.35
N ILE A 612 -39.07 -44.92 5.86
CA ILE A 612 -40.16 -44.23 6.58
C ILE A 612 -41.44 -45.09 6.56
N ILE A 613 -41.71 -45.78 5.45
CA ILE A 613 -42.86 -46.69 5.33
C ILE A 613 -42.67 -47.92 6.23
N ILE A 614 -41.48 -48.53 6.25
CA ILE A 614 -41.19 -49.67 7.13
C ILE A 614 -41.26 -49.28 8.60
N GLY A 615 -40.74 -48.10 8.98
CA GLY A 615 -40.83 -47.57 10.34
C GLY A 615 -42.29 -47.30 10.77
N SER A 616 -43.10 -46.74 9.88
CA SER A 616 -44.52 -46.48 10.16
C SER A 616 -45.34 -47.76 10.30
N ILE A 617 -45.08 -48.79 9.47
CA ILE A 617 -45.75 -50.09 9.57
C ILE A 617 -45.35 -50.82 10.85
N ALA A 618 -44.06 -50.82 11.20
CA ALA A 618 -43.58 -51.43 12.44
C ALA A 618 -44.19 -50.73 13.68
N GLY A 619 -44.27 -49.39 13.67
CA GLY A 619 -44.91 -48.62 14.73
C GLY A 619 -46.41 -48.89 14.87
N ALA A 620 -47.14 -49.02 13.75
CA ALA A 620 -48.56 -49.34 13.76
C ALA A 620 -48.84 -50.76 14.27
N ILE A 621 -48.00 -51.74 13.91
CA ILE A 621 -48.10 -53.12 14.42
C ILE A 621 -47.84 -53.17 15.92
N LEU A 622 -46.84 -52.42 16.42
CA LEU A 622 -46.53 -52.36 17.85
C LEU A 622 -47.69 -51.74 18.65
N LEU A 623 -48.28 -50.65 18.15
CA LEU A 623 -49.46 -50.03 18.76
C LEU A 623 -50.66 -50.97 18.77
N ALA A 624 -50.93 -51.67 17.66
CA ALA A 624 -52.01 -52.66 17.60
C ALA A 624 -51.78 -53.82 18.59
N ALA A 625 -50.54 -54.29 18.76
CA ALA A 625 -50.20 -55.33 19.72
C ALA A 625 -50.39 -54.87 21.18
N ILE A 626 -50.09 -53.60 21.50
CA ILE A 626 -50.32 -53.03 22.84
C ILE A 626 -51.82 -52.86 23.13
N VAL A 627 -52.60 -52.41 22.15
CA VAL A 627 -54.06 -52.23 22.31
C VAL A 627 -54.77 -53.58 22.44
N LEU A 628 -54.39 -54.57 21.63
CA LEU A 628 -54.93 -55.94 21.72
C LEU A 628 -54.43 -56.68 22.98
N GLY A 629 -53.19 -56.46 23.40
CA GLY A 629 -52.66 -57.00 24.65
C GLY A 629 -53.29 -56.37 25.91
N GLY A 630 -53.58 -55.06 25.87
CA GLY A 630 -54.17 -54.32 26.98
C GLY A 630 -55.67 -54.60 27.21
N THR A 631 -56.39 -55.04 26.17
CA THR A 631 -57.81 -55.40 26.26
C THR A 631 -58.05 -56.85 26.72
N GLY A 632 -56.99 -57.66 26.82
CA GLY A 632 -57.04 -59.06 27.27
C GLY A 632 -57.01 -59.27 28.79
N TRP A 633 -56.80 -58.23 29.60
CA TRP A 633 -56.73 -58.31 31.07
C TRP A 633 -57.94 -57.71 31.81
N GLY A 634 -59.10 -57.67 31.13
CA GLY A 634 -60.36 -57.16 31.67
C GLY A 634 -61.49 -58.18 31.85
N PHE A 635 -61.22 -59.49 31.77
CA PHE A 635 -62.21 -60.53 32.09
C PHE A 635 -61.56 -61.73 32.78
N LYS A 636 -61.44 -61.65 34.11
CA LYS A 636 -61.81 -62.74 35.01
C LYS A 636 -62.06 -62.23 36.42
#